data_AF-A0A257LYA3-F1
#
_entry.id   AF-A0A257LYA3-F1
#
_cell.length_a   1.000
_cell.length_b   1.000
_cell.length_c   1.000
_cell.angle_alpha   90.00
_cell.angle_beta   90.00
_cell.angle_gamma   90.00
#
_symmetry.space_group_name_H-M   'P 1'
#
loop_
_entity.id
_entity.type
_entity.pdbx_description
1 polymer ?
#
loop_
_entity_poly.entity_id
_entity_poly.type
_entity_poly.pdbx_seq_one_letter_code
_entity_poly.pdbx_strand_id
1 'polypeptide(L)'
;MSDPSPTKLGKRLSLFGDLPTRFLRFGLKVAPWFMEPVLIGAWSSVFFLIAKSQRRAVQSNLRALHPNWGPLRAFGGAWCVFWNFAYTYVDWAIDGIPAFDDLARRNEGCLILTAHMGNYDLAAPLFSSRFGRTIYAVRAPERQPEMQVIREAELRKKEEENPQFRALYNTSDNHLGLVLAKLLAEGNIVAVQGDRVVFEVSPMEVEVEPGLKMRLPKGPLYLARATGVSCFPLFIVRDGWRRYRVMVFPPL
;
A
#
# COMPACT_ATOMS: atom_id res chain seq x y z
N MET A 1 13.31 -21.76 -26.29
CA MET A 1 14.16 -22.22 -25.16
C MET A 1 13.43 -21.83 -23.89
N SER A 2 12.66 -22.76 -23.33
CA SER A 2 11.81 -22.53 -22.15
C SER A 2 12.66 -22.51 -20.89
N ASP A 3 12.64 -21.39 -20.17
CA ASP A 3 13.31 -21.24 -18.87
C ASP A 3 12.76 -22.31 -17.91
N PRO A 4 13.62 -23.09 -17.20
CA PRO A 4 13.14 -24.10 -16.28
C PRO A 4 12.34 -23.46 -15.16
N SER A 5 11.09 -23.92 -15.00
CA SER A 5 10.22 -23.44 -13.92
C SER A 5 10.94 -23.61 -12.57
N PRO A 6 11.04 -22.57 -11.73
CA PRO A 6 11.84 -22.63 -10.51
C PRO A 6 11.31 -23.73 -9.58
N THR A 7 12.23 -24.46 -8.94
CA THR A 7 11.92 -25.51 -7.96
C THR A 7 11.02 -24.97 -6.85
N LYS A 8 10.24 -25.84 -6.19
CA LYS A 8 9.34 -25.43 -5.08
C LYS A 8 10.10 -24.65 -3.98
N LEU A 9 11.34 -25.03 -3.70
CA LEU A 9 12.24 -24.31 -2.80
C LEU A 9 12.71 -22.97 -3.39
N GLY A 10 13.05 -22.93 -4.69
CA GLY A 10 13.43 -21.71 -5.39
C GLY A 10 12.31 -20.65 -5.43
N LYS A 11 11.04 -21.08 -5.55
CA LYS A 11 9.87 -20.17 -5.45
C LYS A 11 9.75 -19.54 -4.05
N ARG A 12 9.96 -20.33 -2.99
CA ARG A 12 9.91 -19.87 -1.59
C ARG A 12 11.10 -18.99 -1.17
N LEU A 13 12.25 -19.16 -1.81
CA LEU A 13 13.44 -18.31 -1.62
C LEU A 13 13.45 -17.07 -2.52
N SER A 14 12.54 -16.96 -3.49
CA SER A 14 12.46 -15.83 -4.39
C SER A 14 12.08 -14.53 -3.66
N LEU A 15 12.24 -13.38 -4.34
CA LEU A 15 11.84 -12.07 -3.82
C LEU A 15 10.35 -11.99 -3.41
N PHE A 16 9.51 -12.85 -3.98
CA PHE A 16 8.08 -12.94 -3.68
C PHE A 16 7.73 -14.13 -2.79
N GLY A 17 8.73 -14.89 -2.33
CA GLY A 17 8.58 -16.06 -1.48
C GLY A 17 8.54 -15.73 0.01
N ASP A 18 8.12 -16.71 0.82
CA ASP A 18 7.86 -16.52 2.25
C ASP A 18 9.11 -16.55 3.14
N LEU A 19 10.16 -17.27 2.73
CA LEU A 19 11.32 -17.53 3.60
C LEU A 19 12.14 -16.26 3.92
N PRO A 20 12.46 -15.37 2.97
CA PRO A 20 13.16 -14.12 3.30
C PRO A 20 12.37 -13.25 4.28
N THR A 21 11.05 -13.15 4.09
CA THR A 21 10.14 -12.38 4.96
C THR A 21 10.09 -12.97 6.37
N ARG A 22 10.00 -14.30 6.50
CA ARG A 22 10.00 -15.00 7.80
C ARG A 22 11.32 -14.81 8.55
N PHE A 23 12.45 -14.94 7.85
CA PHE A 23 13.78 -14.76 8.45
C PHE A 23 13.97 -13.33 8.98
N LEU A 24 13.62 -12.32 8.17
CA LEU A 24 13.67 -10.91 8.60
C LEU A 24 12.82 -10.67 9.84
N ARG A 25 11.58 -11.18 9.87
CA ARG A 25 10.67 -11.00 11.01
C ARG A 25 11.16 -11.69 12.28
N PHE A 26 11.80 -12.85 12.16
CA PHE A 26 12.41 -13.51 13.31
C PHE A 26 13.59 -12.67 13.84
N GLY A 27 14.48 -12.21 12.97
CA GLY A 27 15.61 -11.36 13.34
C GLY A 27 15.19 -10.07 14.05
N LEU A 28 14.19 -9.37 13.51
CA LEU A 28 13.65 -8.13 14.10
C LEU A 28 12.96 -8.34 15.46
N LYS A 29 12.42 -9.53 15.74
CA LYS A 29 11.78 -9.83 17.04
C LYS A 29 12.78 -10.14 18.15
N VAL A 30 13.96 -10.65 17.80
CA VAL A 30 14.97 -11.14 18.76
C VAL A 30 16.08 -10.12 18.99
N ALA A 31 16.37 -9.26 18.00
CA ALA A 31 17.44 -8.28 18.09
C ALA A 31 17.06 -7.07 18.98
N PRO A 32 18.02 -6.49 19.73
CA PRO A 32 17.82 -5.23 20.43
C PRO A 32 17.41 -4.10 19.47
N TRP A 33 16.51 -3.21 19.92
CA TRP A 33 15.94 -2.13 19.09
C TRP A 33 16.98 -1.21 18.44
N PHE A 34 18.16 -1.03 19.04
CA PHE A 34 19.23 -0.19 18.48
C PHE A 34 19.98 -0.85 17.32
N MET A 35 19.88 -2.18 17.14
CA MET A 35 20.43 -2.90 16.00
C MET A 35 19.50 -2.89 14.78
N GLU A 36 18.24 -2.49 14.97
CA GLU A 36 17.22 -2.42 13.92
C GLU A 36 17.71 -1.66 12.66
N PRO A 37 18.32 -0.46 12.76
CA PRO A 37 18.79 0.26 11.57
C PRO A 37 19.89 -0.47 10.80
N VAL A 38 20.78 -1.16 11.53
CA VAL A 38 21.89 -1.92 10.94
C VAL A 38 21.37 -3.16 10.25
N LEU A 39 20.45 -3.90 10.88
CA LEU A 39 19.84 -5.10 10.31
C LEU A 39 18.98 -4.77 9.09
N ILE A 40 18.13 -3.74 9.20
CA ILE A 40 17.33 -3.24 8.08
C ILE A 40 18.26 -2.84 6.94
N GLY A 41 19.40 -2.22 7.25
CA GLY A 41 20.32 -1.78 6.22
C GLY A 41 21.09 -2.88 5.51
N ALA A 42 21.57 -3.85 6.27
CA ALA A 42 22.18 -5.05 5.69
C ALA A 42 21.17 -5.77 4.78
N TRP A 43 19.94 -5.93 5.25
CA TRP A 43 18.89 -6.61 4.48
C TRP A 43 18.47 -5.83 3.23
N SER A 44 18.28 -4.52 3.36
CA SER A 44 17.99 -3.63 2.23
C SER A 44 19.08 -3.71 1.17
N SER A 45 20.34 -3.79 1.58
CA SER A 45 21.49 -3.94 0.67
C SER A 45 21.41 -5.24 -0.12
N VAL A 46 21.14 -6.37 0.55
CA VAL A 46 20.98 -7.68 -0.10
C VAL A 46 19.84 -7.64 -1.12
N PHE A 47 18.67 -7.14 -0.74
CA PHE A 47 17.53 -7.01 -1.65
C PHE A 47 17.81 -6.07 -2.81
N PHE A 48 18.45 -4.94 -2.54
CA PHE A 48 18.80 -3.96 -3.57
C PHE A 48 19.75 -4.55 -4.60
N LEU A 49 20.70 -5.42 -4.21
CA LEU A 49 21.62 -6.09 -5.13
C LEU A 49 20.91 -7.15 -6.00
N ILE A 50 20.05 -7.96 -5.38
CA ILE A 50 19.36 -9.09 -6.03
C ILE A 50 18.21 -8.61 -6.94
N ALA A 51 17.46 -7.59 -6.51
CA ALA A 51 16.24 -7.10 -7.18
C ALA A 51 16.55 -6.20 -8.40
N LYS A 52 17.38 -6.68 -9.34
CA LYS A 52 17.88 -5.88 -10.47
C LYS A 52 16.76 -5.32 -11.37
N SER A 53 15.68 -6.07 -11.60
CA SER A 53 14.56 -5.59 -12.42
C SER A 53 13.72 -4.55 -11.68
N GLN A 54 13.44 -4.76 -10.40
CA GLN A 54 12.70 -3.82 -9.55
C GLN A 54 13.48 -2.52 -9.36
N ARG A 55 14.79 -2.60 -9.11
CA ARG A 55 15.67 -1.43 -9.02
C ARG A 55 15.64 -0.59 -10.30
N ARG A 56 15.72 -1.24 -11.47
CA ARG A 56 15.61 -0.55 -12.77
C ARG A 56 14.24 0.10 -12.96
N ALA A 57 13.17 -0.56 -12.56
CA ALA A 57 11.82 0.02 -12.61
C ALA A 57 11.70 1.26 -11.71
N VAL A 58 12.20 1.20 -10.48
CA VAL A 58 12.21 2.36 -9.57
C VAL A 58 13.04 3.52 -10.14
N GLN A 59 14.23 3.24 -10.69
CA GLN A 59 15.05 4.26 -11.35
C GLN A 59 14.33 4.90 -12.55
N SER A 60 13.64 4.11 -13.36
CA SER A 60 12.85 4.59 -14.50
C SER A 60 11.73 5.51 -14.02
N ASN A 61 11.00 5.11 -12.98
CA ASN A 61 9.92 5.93 -12.41
C ASN A 61 10.46 7.26 -11.85
N LEU A 62 11.58 7.22 -11.12
CA LEU A 62 12.21 8.43 -10.58
C LEU A 62 12.69 9.38 -11.67
N ARG A 63 13.22 8.86 -12.78
CA ARG A 63 13.63 9.68 -13.93
C ARG A 63 12.44 10.25 -14.70
N ALA A 64 11.32 9.54 -14.73
CA ALA A 64 10.08 10.07 -15.33
C ALA A 64 9.51 11.23 -14.49
N LEU A 65 9.50 11.09 -13.15
CA LEU A 65 9.06 12.15 -12.23
C LEU A 65 10.05 13.30 -12.10
N HIS A 66 11.34 13.03 -12.33
CA HIS A 66 12.40 14.02 -12.25
C HIS A 66 13.31 13.95 -13.48
N PRO A 67 12.88 14.52 -14.63
CA PRO A 67 13.62 14.45 -15.90
C PRO A 67 15.07 14.95 -15.81
N ASN A 68 15.31 15.92 -14.91
CA ASN A 68 16.63 16.54 -14.69
C ASN A 68 17.60 15.65 -13.88
N TRP A 69 17.17 14.49 -13.38
CA TRP A 69 18.04 13.62 -12.58
C TRP A 69 18.98 12.80 -13.46
N GLY A 70 20.30 12.96 -13.22
CA GLY A 70 21.32 12.10 -13.79
C GLY A 70 21.29 10.66 -13.23
N PRO A 71 21.99 9.69 -13.87
CA PRO A 71 21.94 8.28 -13.50
C PRO A 71 22.35 7.98 -12.05
N LEU A 72 23.39 8.67 -11.54
CA LEU A 72 23.87 8.48 -10.16
C LEU A 72 22.82 8.94 -9.13
N ARG A 73 22.16 10.07 -9.39
CA ARG A 73 21.09 10.58 -8.53
C ARG A 73 19.87 9.65 -8.55
N ALA A 74 19.49 9.14 -9.72
CA ALA A 74 18.44 8.13 -9.83
C ALA A 74 18.79 6.82 -9.10
N PHE A 75 20.06 6.40 -9.14
CA PHE A 75 20.53 5.24 -8.40
C PHE A 75 20.45 5.45 -6.89
N GLY A 76 20.96 6.56 -6.39
CA GLY A 76 20.85 6.94 -4.98
C GLY A 76 19.40 7.08 -4.52
N GLY A 77 18.53 7.68 -5.35
CA GLY A 77 17.09 7.76 -5.09
C GLY A 77 16.45 6.37 -5.01
N ALA A 78 16.79 5.45 -5.91
CA ALA A 78 16.29 4.08 -5.85
C ALA A 78 16.76 3.36 -4.58
N TRP A 79 17.99 3.60 -4.12
CA TRP A 79 18.47 3.10 -2.83
C TRP A 79 17.62 3.64 -1.68
N CYS A 80 17.35 4.94 -1.65
CA CYS A 80 16.47 5.55 -0.64
C CYS A 80 15.05 4.94 -0.64
N VAL A 81 14.48 4.63 -1.82
CA VAL A 81 13.17 3.96 -1.92
C VAL A 81 13.21 2.56 -1.31
N PHE A 82 14.24 1.76 -1.62
CA PHE A 82 14.40 0.42 -1.05
C PHE A 82 14.61 0.47 0.46
N TRP A 83 15.45 1.39 0.92
CA TRP A 83 15.68 1.64 2.34
C TRP A 83 14.38 2.01 3.05
N ASN A 84 13.60 2.93 2.47
CA ASN A 84 12.31 3.34 3.02
C ASN A 84 11.31 2.19 3.15
N PHE A 85 11.29 1.26 2.18
CA PHE A 85 10.40 0.11 2.20
C PHE A 85 10.74 -0.89 3.31
N ALA A 86 12.01 -0.97 3.70
CA ALA A 86 12.47 -1.92 4.69
C ALA A 86 12.20 -1.50 6.14
N TYR A 87 11.87 -0.23 6.38
CA TYR A 87 11.40 0.23 7.69
C TYR A 87 9.90 -0.06 7.86
N THR A 88 9.59 -0.73 8.96
CA THR A 88 8.23 -0.80 9.47
C THR A 88 8.26 -0.40 10.95
N TYR A 89 7.31 0.46 11.36
CA TYR A 89 6.91 0.82 12.73
C TYR A 89 7.57 2.01 13.47
N VAL A 90 6.66 2.68 14.22
CA VAL A 90 6.67 3.47 15.49
C VAL A 90 6.74 5.01 15.45
N ASP A 91 5.55 5.62 15.42
CA ASP A 91 5.18 7.02 15.73
C ASP A 91 4.35 7.60 14.57
N TRP A 92 3.27 8.32 14.86
CA TRP A 92 2.29 8.75 13.86
C TRP A 92 1.80 10.18 14.11
N ALA A 93 1.78 10.99 13.06
CA ALA A 93 1.17 12.31 13.01
C ALA A 93 0.05 12.35 11.96
N ILE A 94 -0.95 13.20 12.15
CA ILE A 94 -2.02 13.43 11.15
C ILE A 94 -1.91 14.88 10.67
N ASP A 95 -1.73 15.04 9.38
CA ASP A 95 -1.79 16.31 8.66
C ASP A 95 -3.14 16.41 7.93
N GLY A 96 -3.68 17.63 7.86
CA GLY A 96 -5.02 17.85 7.30
C GLY A 96 -6.14 17.51 8.29
N ILE A 97 -5.94 17.85 9.57
CA ILE A 97 -6.92 17.64 10.65
C ILE A 97 -8.35 18.06 10.27
N PRO A 98 -8.61 19.20 9.60
CA PRO A 98 -9.97 19.57 9.21
C PRO A 98 -10.63 18.55 8.28
N ALA A 99 -9.90 18.00 7.30
CA ALA A 99 -10.41 16.99 6.38
C ALA A 99 -10.54 15.62 7.06
N PHE A 100 -9.63 15.29 7.98
CA PHE A 100 -9.74 14.10 8.81
C PHE A 100 -10.98 14.15 9.72
N ASP A 101 -11.24 15.29 10.36
CA ASP A 101 -12.41 15.51 11.21
C ASP A 101 -13.71 15.56 10.40
N ASP A 102 -13.67 16.05 9.16
CA ASP A 102 -14.79 15.96 8.22
C ASP A 102 -15.10 14.48 7.90
N LEU A 103 -14.10 13.73 7.44
CA LEU A 103 -14.21 12.29 7.20
C LEU A 103 -14.72 11.52 8.43
N ALA A 104 -14.26 11.88 9.63
CA ALA A 104 -14.64 11.21 10.87
C ALA A 104 -16.08 11.51 11.33
N ARG A 105 -16.58 12.74 11.10
CA ARG A 105 -17.91 13.17 11.56
C ARG A 105 -19.05 12.82 10.62
N ARG A 106 -18.75 12.47 9.37
CA ARG A 106 -19.75 12.05 8.39
C ARG A 106 -20.38 10.72 8.77
N ASN A 107 -21.71 10.68 8.68
CA ASN A 107 -22.49 9.46 8.92
C ASN A 107 -22.79 8.72 7.61
N GLU A 108 -22.76 9.43 6.48
CA GLU A 108 -22.88 8.86 5.14
C GLU A 108 -21.58 8.16 4.71
N GLY A 109 -21.69 7.15 3.84
CA GLY A 109 -20.52 6.42 3.35
C GLY A 109 -19.48 7.33 2.73
N CYS A 110 -18.21 6.97 2.88
CA CYS A 110 -17.09 7.75 2.36
C CYS A 110 -16.11 6.84 1.64
N LEU A 111 -15.60 7.31 0.49
CA LEU A 111 -14.52 6.65 -0.21
C LEU A 111 -13.19 7.29 0.20
N ILE A 112 -12.21 6.49 0.58
CA ILE A 112 -10.83 6.91 0.73
C ILE A 112 -10.05 6.45 -0.50
N LEU A 113 -9.53 7.40 -1.26
CA LEU A 113 -8.59 7.15 -2.35
C LEU A 113 -7.17 7.26 -1.82
N THR A 114 -6.42 6.16 -1.89
CA THR A 114 -5.03 6.13 -1.41
C THR A 114 -4.08 5.61 -2.49
N ALA A 115 -2.79 5.53 -2.16
CA ALA A 115 -1.75 4.97 -3.01
C ALA A 115 -0.88 3.97 -2.24
N HIS A 116 -0.05 3.20 -2.95
CA HIS A 116 0.94 2.32 -2.34
C HIS A 116 2.10 3.14 -1.75
N MET A 117 1.82 3.83 -0.64
CA MET A 117 2.75 4.73 0.05
C MET A 117 2.76 4.46 1.55
N GLY A 118 3.94 4.60 2.16
CA GLY A 118 4.12 4.39 3.60
C GLY A 118 3.70 2.98 4.02
N ASN A 119 3.07 2.87 5.19
CA ASN A 119 2.56 1.60 5.69
C ASN A 119 1.03 1.63 5.85
N TYR A 120 0.36 1.55 4.71
CA TYR A 120 -1.11 1.54 4.62
C TYR A 120 -1.77 0.44 5.45
N ASP A 121 -1.18 -0.77 5.46
CA ASP A 121 -1.70 -1.93 6.19
C ASP A 121 -1.72 -1.74 7.71
N LEU A 122 -0.90 -0.83 8.23
CA LEU A 122 -0.89 -0.46 9.65
C LEU A 122 -1.79 0.73 9.94
N ALA A 123 -1.88 1.68 9.03
CA ALA A 123 -2.58 2.92 9.30
C ALA A 123 -4.09 2.71 9.39
N ALA A 124 -4.70 1.92 8.48
CA ALA A 124 -6.15 1.71 8.48
C ALA A 124 -6.69 1.14 9.81
N PRO A 125 -6.09 0.10 10.43
CA PRO A 125 -6.46 -0.33 11.78
C PRO A 125 -6.23 0.74 12.86
N LEU A 126 -5.14 1.51 12.80
CA LEU A 126 -4.77 2.47 13.85
C LEU A 126 -5.79 3.60 14.02
N PHE A 127 -6.45 4.03 12.94
CA PHE A 127 -7.47 5.07 13.00
C PHE A 127 -8.90 4.57 12.77
N SER A 128 -9.12 3.27 12.55
CA SER A 128 -10.49 2.74 12.42
C SER A 128 -11.35 3.04 13.65
N SER A 129 -10.73 3.03 14.83
CA SER A 129 -11.37 3.40 16.10
C SER A 129 -11.84 4.86 16.17
N ARG A 130 -11.29 5.75 15.35
CA ARG A 130 -11.57 7.19 15.37
C ARG A 130 -12.83 7.56 14.59
N PHE A 131 -13.30 6.70 13.69
CA PHE A 131 -14.41 7.03 12.80
C PHE A 131 -15.77 6.56 13.29
N GLY A 132 -15.83 5.73 14.34
CA GLY A 132 -17.11 5.20 14.84
C GLY A 132 -17.80 4.20 13.90
N ARG A 133 -17.18 3.86 12.77
CA ARG A 133 -17.72 3.02 11.69
C ARG A 133 -16.64 2.19 11.04
N THR A 134 -17.05 1.14 10.34
CA THR A 134 -16.11 0.17 9.77
C THR A 134 -15.40 0.74 8.54
N ILE A 135 -14.08 0.58 8.51
CA ILE A 135 -13.25 0.78 7.32
C ILE A 135 -13.05 -0.56 6.62
N TYR A 136 -13.42 -0.61 5.34
CA TYR A 136 -13.15 -1.72 4.45
C TYR A 136 -11.98 -1.39 3.53
N ALA A 137 -10.83 -2.00 3.77
CA ALA A 137 -9.63 -1.81 2.95
C ALA A 137 -9.58 -2.84 1.82
N VAL A 138 -9.66 -2.38 0.58
CA VAL A 138 -9.59 -3.24 -0.61
C VAL A 138 -8.15 -3.61 -0.93
N ARG A 139 -7.90 -4.89 -1.22
CA ARG A 139 -6.57 -5.46 -1.47
C ARG A 139 -6.57 -6.34 -2.70
N ALA A 140 -5.44 -6.35 -3.40
CA ALA A 140 -5.10 -7.37 -4.37
C ALA A 140 -4.72 -8.69 -3.66
N PRO A 141 -5.11 -9.87 -4.19
CA PRO A 141 -4.54 -11.14 -3.76
C PRO A 141 -3.02 -11.18 -3.96
N GLU A 142 -2.31 -11.85 -3.05
CA GLU A 142 -0.86 -12.06 -3.16
C GLU A 142 -0.55 -12.98 -4.36
N ARG A 143 0.61 -12.76 -5.00
CA ARG A 143 0.99 -13.52 -6.21
C ARG A 143 1.28 -14.99 -5.94
N GLN A 144 1.73 -15.31 -4.73
CA GLN A 144 2.06 -16.68 -4.32
C GLN A 144 1.05 -17.16 -3.26
N PRO A 145 0.44 -18.35 -3.43
CA PRO A 145 -0.52 -18.88 -2.47
C PRO A 145 0.04 -18.99 -1.04
N GLU A 146 1.31 -19.32 -0.88
CA GLU A 146 1.95 -19.41 0.44
C GLU A 146 2.02 -18.06 1.15
N MET A 147 2.25 -16.98 0.39
CA MET A 147 2.20 -15.61 0.90
C MET A 147 0.78 -15.17 1.21
N GLN A 148 -0.20 -15.60 0.42
CA GLN A 148 -1.62 -15.33 0.68
C GLN A 148 -2.04 -15.88 2.05
N VAL A 149 -1.67 -17.13 2.37
CA VAL A 149 -1.99 -17.76 3.68
C VAL A 149 -1.38 -16.99 4.85
N ILE A 150 -0.11 -16.56 4.73
CA ILE A 150 0.55 -15.76 5.77
C ILE A 150 -0.17 -14.41 5.93
N ARG A 151 -0.53 -13.78 4.82
CA ARG A 151 -1.19 -12.48 4.82
C ARG A 151 -2.59 -12.56 5.44
N GLU A 152 -3.36 -13.57 5.10
CA GLU A 152 -4.70 -13.79 5.67
C GLU A 152 -4.65 -14.05 7.17
N ALA A 153 -3.66 -14.81 7.66
CA ALA A 153 -3.47 -15.01 9.09
C ALA A 153 -3.15 -13.69 9.82
N GLU A 154 -2.32 -12.83 9.23
CA GLU A 154 -2.02 -11.51 9.79
C GLU A 154 -3.22 -10.57 9.78
N LEU A 155 -3.99 -10.56 8.69
CA LEU A 155 -5.18 -9.72 8.57
C LEU A 155 -6.25 -10.13 9.57
N ARG A 156 -6.50 -11.44 9.74
CA ARG A 156 -7.45 -11.95 10.72
C ARG A 156 -7.14 -11.47 12.13
N LYS A 157 -5.86 -11.56 12.53
CA LYS A 157 -5.42 -11.03 13.83
C LYS A 157 -5.69 -9.52 13.95
N LYS A 158 -5.44 -8.74 12.89
CA LYS A 158 -5.73 -7.30 12.88
C LYS A 158 -7.23 -7.00 12.99
N GLU A 159 -8.08 -7.77 12.32
CA GLU A 159 -9.53 -7.61 12.37
C GLU A 159 -10.11 -7.99 13.75
N GLU A 160 -9.52 -8.99 14.41
CA GLU A 160 -9.83 -9.36 15.80
C GLU A 160 -9.43 -8.25 16.78
N GLU A 161 -8.24 -7.66 16.61
CA GLU A 161 -7.74 -6.55 17.44
C GLU A 161 -8.46 -5.22 17.16
N ASN A 162 -9.06 -5.06 15.97
CA ASN A 162 -9.68 -3.81 15.51
C ASN A 162 -11.08 -4.08 14.94
N PRO A 163 -12.14 -4.02 15.77
CA PRO A 163 -13.51 -4.36 15.36
C PRO A 163 -14.06 -3.55 14.19
N GLN A 164 -13.55 -2.32 14.00
CA GLN A 164 -13.95 -1.38 12.94
C GLN A 164 -13.04 -1.46 11.70
N PHE A 165 -12.22 -2.49 11.57
CA PHE A 165 -11.39 -2.71 10.38
C PHE A 165 -11.73 -4.06 9.74
N ARG A 166 -11.90 -4.06 8.41
CA ARG A 166 -12.09 -5.26 7.60
C ARG A 166 -11.28 -5.14 6.31
N ALA A 167 -10.69 -6.24 5.86
CA ALA A 167 -10.03 -6.33 4.56
C ALA A 167 -10.94 -7.04 3.55
N LEU A 168 -11.00 -6.50 2.33
CA LEU A 168 -11.69 -7.13 1.20
C LEU A 168 -10.69 -7.43 0.10
N TYR A 169 -10.82 -8.59 -0.54
CA TYR A 169 -10.00 -8.92 -1.70
C TYR A 169 -10.73 -8.59 -2.99
N ASN A 170 -9.99 -8.03 -3.94
CA ASN A 170 -10.41 -7.90 -5.31
C ASN A 170 -10.16 -9.23 -6.04
N THR A 171 -11.11 -10.13 -5.88
CA THR A 171 -11.21 -11.38 -6.63
C THR A 171 -11.84 -11.10 -8.00
N SER A 172 -11.53 -11.96 -8.99
CA SER A 172 -11.88 -11.76 -10.40
C SER A 172 -13.38 -11.94 -10.71
N ASP A 173 -14.20 -12.21 -9.70
CA ASP A 173 -15.65 -12.18 -9.80
C ASP A 173 -16.09 -10.71 -9.77
N ASN A 174 -16.63 -10.22 -10.88
CA ASN A 174 -17.02 -8.82 -11.15
C ASN A 174 -18.04 -8.19 -10.16
N HIS A 175 -18.25 -8.76 -8.98
CA HIS A 175 -19.18 -8.34 -7.95
C HIS A 175 -18.60 -7.38 -6.92
N LEU A 176 -17.27 -7.21 -6.84
CA LEU A 176 -16.66 -6.33 -5.83
C LEU A 176 -17.26 -4.92 -5.88
N GLY A 177 -17.45 -4.33 -7.06
CA GLY A 177 -18.03 -2.99 -7.19
C GLY A 177 -19.41 -2.86 -6.53
N LEU A 178 -20.27 -3.89 -6.66
CA LEU A 178 -21.59 -3.92 -6.03
C LEU A 178 -21.49 -4.07 -4.51
N VAL A 179 -20.59 -4.92 -4.03
CA VAL A 179 -20.32 -5.08 -2.59
C VAL A 179 -19.85 -3.76 -1.99
N LEU A 180 -18.90 -3.07 -2.64
CA LEU A 180 -18.40 -1.78 -2.17
C LEU A 180 -19.49 -0.70 -2.18
N ALA A 181 -20.32 -0.66 -3.22
CA ALA A 181 -21.45 0.27 -3.29
C ALA A 181 -22.46 0.04 -2.15
N LYS A 182 -22.75 -1.22 -1.83
CA LYS A 182 -23.62 -1.57 -0.69
C LYS A 182 -23.01 -1.10 0.64
N LEU A 183 -21.72 -1.37 0.87
CA LEU A 183 -21.04 -0.96 2.11
C LEU A 183 -21.03 0.57 2.27
N LEU A 184 -20.84 1.31 1.17
CA LEU A 184 -20.94 2.76 1.16
C LEU A 184 -22.37 3.23 1.49
N ALA A 185 -23.40 2.59 0.93
CA ALA A 185 -24.79 2.92 1.23
C ALA A 185 -25.17 2.66 2.70
N GLU A 186 -24.51 1.69 3.35
CA GLU A 186 -24.65 1.41 4.79
C GLU A 186 -23.93 2.42 5.70
N GLY A 187 -23.28 3.44 5.14
CA GLY A 187 -22.57 4.47 5.91
C GLY A 187 -21.11 4.14 6.20
N ASN A 188 -20.57 3.02 5.68
CA ASN A 188 -19.20 2.60 5.97
C ASN A 188 -18.15 3.38 5.14
N ILE A 189 -16.90 3.25 5.55
CA ILE A 189 -15.75 3.79 4.82
C ILE A 189 -15.17 2.68 3.94
N VAL A 190 -14.96 2.97 2.66
CA VAL A 190 -14.25 2.07 1.75
C VAL A 190 -12.94 2.71 1.34
N ALA A 191 -11.82 2.01 1.53
CA ALA A 191 -10.49 2.52 1.22
C ALA A 191 -9.84 1.71 0.09
N VAL A 192 -9.50 2.39 -1.01
CA VAL A 192 -9.04 1.76 -2.26
C VAL A 192 -7.77 2.43 -2.77
N GLN A 193 -6.81 1.60 -3.19
CA GLN A 193 -5.59 2.07 -3.84
C GLN A 193 -5.87 2.44 -5.30
N GLY A 194 -5.63 3.71 -5.65
CA GLY A 194 -5.95 4.31 -6.94
C GLY A 194 -4.74 4.61 -7.83
N ASP A 195 -3.56 4.11 -7.50
CA ASP A 195 -2.28 4.51 -8.09
C ASP A 195 -1.70 3.49 -9.08
N ARG A 196 -2.29 2.29 -9.18
CA ARG A 196 -1.76 1.22 -10.03
C ARG A 196 -2.86 0.39 -10.68
N VAL A 197 -2.75 0.19 -11.99
CA VAL A 197 -3.54 -0.81 -12.72
C VAL A 197 -2.88 -2.18 -12.51
N VAL A 198 -3.58 -3.06 -11.80
CA VAL A 198 -3.17 -4.46 -11.56
C VAL A 198 -4.32 -5.36 -12.02
N PHE A 199 -3.99 -6.50 -12.62
CA PHE A 199 -4.98 -7.44 -13.18
C PHE A 199 -5.87 -6.80 -14.26
N GLU A 200 -7.11 -7.25 -14.35
CA GLU A 200 -8.10 -6.82 -15.36
C GLU A 200 -8.90 -5.58 -14.93
N VAL A 201 -8.29 -4.65 -14.20
CA VAL A 201 -8.96 -3.40 -13.82
C VAL A 201 -8.98 -2.43 -14.99
N SER A 202 -10.15 -1.85 -15.28
CA SER A 202 -10.31 -0.87 -16.36
C SER A 202 -9.41 0.37 -16.14
N PRO A 203 -8.49 0.66 -17.06
CA PRO A 203 -7.55 1.77 -16.94
C PRO A 203 -8.14 3.08 -17.50
N MET A 204 -7.71 4.21 -16.94
CA MET A 204 -7.78 5.55 -17.55
C MET A 204 -6.36 6.07 -17.77
N GLU A 205 -6.15 6.75 -18.89
CA GLU A 205 -4.94 7.55 -19.09
C GLU A 205 -5.21 8.96 -18.55
N VAL A 206 -4.32 9.41 -17.67
CA VAL A 206 -4.39 10.74 -17.05
C VAL A 206 -3.03 11.39 -17.20
N GLU A 207 -3.02 12.64 -17.65
CA GLU A 207 -1.83 13.48 -17.61
C GLU A 207 -1.71 14.08 -16.21
N VAL A 208 -0.69 13.68 -15.46
CA VAL A 208 -0.49 14.09 -14.06
C VAL A 208 0.45 15.29 -13.93
N GLU A 209 1.34 15.45 -14.90
CA GLU A 209 2.22 16.60 -15.09
C GLU A 209 2.38 16.82 -16.60
N PRO A 210 2.76 18.02 -17.06
CA PRO A 210 2.98 18.28 -18.49
C PRO A 210 3.93 17.26 -19.13
N GLY A 211 3.41 16.47 -20.07
CA GLY A 211 4.16 15.41 -20.75
C GLY A 211 4.30 14.09 -19.99
N LEU A 212 3.79 13.98 -18.76
CA LEU A 212 3.77 12.75 -17.97
C LEU A 212 2.37 12.17 -17.91
N LYS A 213 2.15 11.10 -18.68
CA LYS A 213 0.90 10.33 -18.68
C LYS A 213 1.03 9.08 -17.82
N MET A 214 0.03 8.84 -16.99
CA MET A 214 -0.08 7.66 -16.14
C MET A 214 -1.34 6.87 -16.45
N ARG A 215 -1.27 5.54 -16.30
CA ARG A 215 -2.43 4.66 -16.34
C ARG A 215 -2.90 4.41 -14.92
N LEU A 216 -4.08 4.92 -14.59
CA LEU A 216 -4.70 4.80 -13.26
C LEU A 216 -5.97 3.92 -13.34
N PRO A 217 -6.33 3.19 -12.28
CA PRO A 217 -7.58 2.45 -12.23
C PRO A 217 -8.80 3.39 -12.20
N LYS A 218 -9.77 3.16 -13.09
CA LYS A 218 -11.03 3.92 -13.14
C LYS A 218 -11.97 3.61 -11.96
N GLY A 219 -11.91 2.37 -11.47
CA GLY A 219 -12.88 1.79 -10.53
C GLY A 219 -13.23 2.69 -9.32
N PRO A 220 -12.24 3.18 -8.54
CA PRO A 220 -12.51 4.00 -7.37
C PRO A 220 -13.29 5.29 -7.68
N LEU A 221 -12.89 6.03 -8.71
CA LEU A 221 -13.55 7.29 -9.08
C LEU A 221 -14.94 7.06 -9.67
N TYR A 222 -15.12 6.00 -10.46
CA TYR A 222 -16.44 5.61 -10.96
C TYR A 222 -17.37 5.19 -9.82
N LEU A 223 -16.85 4.46 -8.82
CA LEU A 223 -17.62 4.07 -7.64
C LEU A 223 -18.08 5.29 -6.85
N ALA A 224 -17.20 6.26 -6.60
CA ALA A 224 -17.57 7.51 -5.93
C ALA A 224 -18.66 8.26 -6.70
N ARG A 225 -18.52 8.38 -8.03
CA ARG A 225 -19.51 9.03 -8.89
C ARG A 225 -20.86 8.31 -8.91
N ALA A 226 -20.85 6.98 -8.98
CA ALA A 226 -22.07 6.17 -9.04
C ALA A 226 -22.83 6.15 -7.71
N THR A 227 -22.13 6.22 -6.59
CA THR A 227 -22.74 6.19 -5.24
C THR A 227 -23.02 7.58 -4.66
N GLY A 228 -22.42 8.64 -5.24
CA GLY A 228 -22.56 10.01 -4.76
C GLY A 228 -21.82 10.30 -3.44
N VAL A 229 -20.99 9.36 -2.97
CA VAL A 229 -20.23 9.54 -1.72
C VAL A 229 -19.06 10.50 -1.90
N SER A 230 -18.68 11.17 -0.81
CA SER A 230 -17.47 12.00 -0.79
C SER A 230 -16.21 11.13 -0.89
N CYS A 231 -15.29 11.53 -1.77
CA CYS A 231 -14.05 10.82 -2.04
C CYS A 231 -12.85 11.60 -1.49
N PHE A 232 -12.26 11.12 -0.40
CA PHE A 232 -11.14 11.75 0.29
C PHE A 232 -9.80 11.18 -0.19
N PRO A 233 -8.90 12.00 -0.74
CA PRO A 233 -7.52 11.59 -0.93
C PRO A 233 -6.83 11.48 0.43
N LEU A 234 -6.28 10.31 0.73
CA LEU A 234 -5.55 10.04 1.97
C LEU A 234 -4.26 9.29 1.65
N PHE A 235 -3.13 9.87 2.04
CA PHE A 235 -1.80 9.29 1.80
C PHE A 235 -1.03 9.13 3.09
N ILE A 236 -0.19 8.11 3.14
CA ILE A 236 0.67 7.84 4.29
C ILE A 236 2.10 7.98 3.82
N VAL A 237 2.83 8.87 4.49
CA VAL A 237 4.25 9.11 4.19
C VAL A 237 5.08 8.88 5.44
N ARG A 238 6.33 8.50 5.25
CA ARG A 238 7.31 8.42 6.34
C ARG A 238 8.05 9.74 6.40
N ASP A 239 8.02 10.43 7.53
CA ASP A 239 8.64 11.76 7.71
C ASP A 239 9.82 11.73 8.68
N GLY A 240 10.15 10.58 9.27
CA GLY A 240 11.24 10.43 10.22
C GLY A 240 11.59 8.96 10.51
N TRP A 241 12.59 8.75 11.35
CA TRP A 241 12.87 7.41 11.87
C TRP A 241 11.67 6.95 12.68
N ARG A 242 11.07 5.84 12.26
CA ARG A 242 9.86 5.24 12.83
C ARG A 242 8.58 6.11 12.74
N ARG A 243 8.70 7.41 12.46
CA ARG A 243 7.58 8.36 12.33
C ARG A 243 6.91 8.35 10.94
N TYR A 244 5.60 8.24 10.95
CA TYR A 244 4.70 8.30 9.80
C TYR A 244 3.73 9.45 9.93
N ARG A 245 3.23 9.90 8.79
CA ARG A 245 2.30 11.01 8.68
C ARG A 245 1.15 10.62 7.77
N VAL A 246 -0.06 10.75 8.28
CA VAL A 246 -1.30 10.56 7.53
C VAL A 246 -1.71 11.92 7.00
N MET A 247 -1.68 12.10 5.68
CA MET A 247 -2.11 13.33 5.02
C MET A 247 -3.52 13.12 4.47
N VAL A 248 -4.48 13.89 4.98
CA VAL A 248 -5.86 13.88 4.47
C VAL A 248 -6.13 15.18 3.72
N PHE A 249 -6.68 15.06 2.52
CA PHE A 249 -7.06 16.19 1.69
C PHE A 249 -8.58 16.37 1.67
N PRO A 250 -9.08 17.57 1.32
CA PRO A 250 -10.51 17.79 1.09
C PRO A 250 -11.07 16.82 0.04
N PRO A 251 -12.38 16.50 0.08
CA PRO A 251 -12.98 15.57 -0.87
C PRO A 251 -12.95 16.12 -2.30
N LEU A 252 -12.81 15.21 -3.27
CA LEU A 252 -12.80 15.47 -4.73
C LEU A 252 -14.19 15.75 -5.31
#